data_AF-A0A6V7TE78-F1
#
_entry.id   AF-A0A6V7TE78-F1
#
_cell.length_a   1.000
_cell.length_b   1.000
_cell.length_c   1.000
_cell.angle_alpha   90.00
_cell.angle_beta   90.00
_cell.angle_gamma   90.00
#
_symmetry.space_group_name_H-M   'P 1'
#
loop_
_entity.id
_entity.type
_entity.pdbx_description
1 polymer ?
#
loop_
_entity_poly.entity_id
_entity_poly.type
_entity_poly.pdbx_seq_one_letter_code
_entity_poly.pdbx_strand_id
1 'polypeptide(L)'
;MASIKTTVKTEACSFSEYRIYPGRGQKYIAKDGKVYFYLSSKFASLALQKKKAAKLRWTQTWRRNNKKTKVEATQRRRYKKTIKVQKAVCGLSVEDIRNRKAYVQSIEAKFKSRDNIGIKTYSHVVKLRKAKKASVYIYTFTLSFLNNDKCFICFFILNDNSRFAGKEKDDKKKGKDDKKKNVAPVQQKKEFTKGNKLLNLAKNKMHKMMKK
;
A
#
# COMPACT_ATOMS: atom_id res chain seq x y z
N MET A 1 6.17 21.09 -15.06
CA MET A 1 7.01 22.30 -15.04
C MET A 1 6.25 23.33 -15.83
N ALA A 2 6.03 24.54 -15.28
CA ALA A 2 5.37 25.60 -16.03
C ALA A 2 6.12 25.81 -17.35
N SER A 3 5.39 25.77 -18.46
CA SER A 3 5.97 26.05 -19.77
C SER A 3 6.32 27.53 -19.80
N ILE A 4 7.60 27.85 -19.55
CA ILE A 4 8.11 29.20 -19.76
C ILE A 4 7.97 29.47 -21.27
N LYS A 5 7.03 30.33 -21.64
CA LYS A 5 6.79 30.72 -23.03
C LYS A 5 7.80 31.81 -23.40
N THR A 6 8.81 31.45 -24.18
CA THR A 6 9.74 32.41 -24.78
C THR A 6 9.18 32.90 -26.11
N THR A 7 9.50 34.13 -26.52
CA THR A 7 9.10 34.70 -27.83
C THR A 7 9.61 33.86 -29.01
N VAL A 8 10.76 33.20 -28.83
CA VAL A 8 11.38 32.30 -29.81
C VAL A 8 10.96 30.85 -29.54
N LYS A 9 10.67 30.10 -30.61
CA LYS A 9 10.41 28.65 -30.56
C LYS A 9 11.67 27.94 -30.08
N THR A 10 11.59 27.21 -28.97
CA THR A 10 12.70 26.44 -28.43
C THR A 10 12.32 24.97 -28.34
N GLU A 11 13.18 24.10 -28.83
CA GLU A 11 13.03 22.66 -28.71
C GLU A 11 13.55 22.16 -27.36
N ALA A 12 13.10 20.99 -26.91
CA ALA A 12 13.60 20.38 -25.68
C ALA A 12 14.65 19.30 -26.01
N CYS A 13 15.78 19.32 -25.30
CA CYS A 13 16.78 18.27 -25.37
C CYS A 13 16.19 16.95 -24.84
N SER A 14 16.22 15.89 -25.63
CA SER A 14 15.66 14.59 -25.23
C SER A 14 16.38 13.95 -24.05
N PHE A 15 17.66 14.28 -23.82
CA PHE A 15 18.45 13.66 -22.76
C PHE A 15 18.35 14.43 -21.43
N SER A 16 18.54 15.75 -21.48
CA SER A 16 18.64 16.61 -20.29
C SER A 16 17.42 17.49 -20.04
N GLU A 17 16.50 17.59 -21.00
CA GLU A 17 15.32 18.46 -20.97
C GLU A 17 15.63 19.95 -20.86
N TYR A 18 16.87 20.34 -21.16
CA TYR A 18 17.21 21.73 -21.36
C TYR A 18 16.63 22.25 -22.66
N ARG A 19 16.30 23.55 -22.66
CA ARG A 19 15.81 24.24 -23.85
C ARG A 19 16.95 24.42 -24.84
N ILE A 20 16.65 24.15 -26.09
CA ILE A 20 17.53 24.32 -27.24
C ILE A 20 17.01 25.54 -28.01
N TYR A 21 17.83 26.59 -28.03
CA TYR A 21 17.59 27.76 -28.87
C TYR A 21 17.99 27.46 -30.32
N PRO A 22 17.41 28.17 -31.31
CA PRO A 22 17.79 27.99 -32.71
C PRO A 22 19.30 28.18 -32.91
N GLY A 23 19.87 27.45 -33.88
CA GLY A 23 21.31 27.46 -34.17
C GLY A 23 22.17 26.65 -33.19
N ARG A 24 21.57 25.88 -32.27
CA ARG A 24 22.32 25.06 -31.30
C ARG A 24 21.95 23.58 -31.35
N GLY A 25 22.95 22.74 -31.09
CA GLY A 25 22.76 21.31 -30.89
C GLY A 25 22.76 20.52 -32.19
N GLN A 26 22.20 19.31 -32.14
CA GLN A 26 22.08 18.41 -33.27
C GLN A 26 20.79 17.59 -33.19
N LYS A 27 20.29 17.15 -34.34
CA LYS A 27 19.11 16.28 -34.48
C LYS A 27 19.59 14.89 -34.85
N TYR A 28 19.24 13.90 -34.03
CA TYR A 28 19.50 12.49 -34.29
C TYR A 28 18.20 11.78 -34.63
N ILE A 29 18.18 11.04 -35.73
CA ILE A 29 17.04 10.25 -36.16
C ILE A 29 17.40 8.79 -35.92
N ALA A 30 16.65 8.12 -35.05
CA ALA A 30 16.83 6.70 -34.81
C ALA A 30 16.26 5.86 -35.96
N LYS A 31 16.65 4.58 -36.02
CA LYS A 31 16.14 3.62 -37.00
C LYS A 31 14.61 3.50 -36.99
N ASP A 32 14.00 3.69 -35.82
CA ASP A 32 12.54 3.69 -35.62
C ASP A 32 11.84 4.95 -36.16
N GLY A 33 12.56 5.86 -36.82
CA GLY A 33 12.04 7.17 -37.27
C GLY A 33 11.87 8.20 -36.14
N LYS A 34 12.21 7.85 -34.90
CA LYS A 34 12.11 8.77 -33.75
C LYS A 34 13.19 9.84 -33.81
N VAL A 35 12.77 11.09 -33.70
CA VAL A 35 13.65 12.25 -33.71
C VAL A 35 14.04 12.64 -32.28
N TYR A 36 15.34 12.73 -32.04
CA TYR A 36 15.93 13.13 -30.77
C TYR A 36 16.73 14.42 -30.97
N PHE A 37 16.42 15.44 -30.18
CA PHE A 37 17.20 16.67 -30.16
C PHE A 37 18.23 16.64 -29.01
N TYR A 38 19.48 16.99 -29.31
CA TYR A 38 20.56 17.07 -28.33
C TYR A 38 21.16 18.47 -28.31
N LEU A 39 21.31 19.07 -27.13
CA LEU A 39 21.85 20.43 -26.98
C LEU A 39 23.35 20.56 -27.31
N SER A 40 24.13 19.49 -27.12
CA SER A 40 25.59 19.47 -27.21
C SER A 40 26.10 18.04 -27.50
N SER A 41 27.33 17.93 -28.00
CA SER A 41 28.03 16.67 -28.27
C SER A 41 28.08 15.74 -27.06
N LYS A 42 28.22 16.29 -25.84
CA LYS A 42 28.15 15.52 -24.59
C LYS A 42 26.87 14.69 -24.47
N PHE A 43 25.72 15.28 -24.79
CA PHE A 43 24.43 14.60 -24.67
C PHE A 43 24.25 13.54 -25.76
N ALA A 44 24.70 13.84 -26.98
CA ALA A 44 24.69 12.88 -28.07
C ALA A 44 25.57 11.67 -27.74
N SER A 45 26.83 11.88 -27.34
CA SER A 45 27.75 10.79 -26.97
C SER A 45 27.17 9.88 -25.88
N LEU A 46 26.60 10.45 -24.82
CA LEU A 46 25.95 9.67 -23.75
C LEU A 46 24.74 8.87 -24.23
N ALA A 47 23.96 9.43 -25.16
CA ALA A 47 22.82 8.74 -25.76
C ALA A 47 23.26 7.58 -26.68
N LEU A 48 24.30 7.79 -27.49
CA LEU A 48 24.89 6.73 -28.34
C LEU A 48 25.48 5.60 -27.49
N GLN A 49 26.12 5.93 -26.35
CA GLN A 49 26.58 4.96 -25.35
C GLN A 49 25.43 4.28 -24.57
N LYS A 50 24.16 4.59 -24.89
CA LYS A 50 22.96 4.05 -24.25
C LYS A 50 22.92 4.29 -22.73
N LYS A 51 23.57 5.34 -22.24
CA LYS A 51 23.49 5.72 -20.82
C LYS A 51 22.11 6.34 -20.56
N LYS A 52 21.40 5.85 -19.55
CA LYS A 52 20.09 6.39 -19.18
C LYS A 52 20.28 7.68 -18.37
N ALA A 53 19.66 8.77 -18.80
CA ALA A 53 19.71 10.06 -18.08
C ALA A 53 19.30 9.92 -16.60
N ALA A 54 18.31 9.08 -16.30
CA ALA A 54 17.84 8.81 -14.94
C ALA A 54 18.91 8.27 -13.97
N LYS A 55 20.04 7.73 -14.46
CA LYS A 55 21.16 7.26 -13.62
C LYS A 55 22.21 8.34 -13.37
N LEU A 56 22.26 9.40 -14.20
CA LEU A 56 23.27 10.44 -14.10
C LEU A 56 22.82 11.57 -13.17
N ARG A 57 23.56 11.74 -12.07
CA ARG A 57 23.26 12.64 -10.93
C ARG A 57 22.96 14.09 -11.29
N TRP A 58 23.57 14.61 -12.35
CA TRP A 58 23.49 16.00 -12.77
C TRP A 58 22.35 16.27 -13.76
N THR A 59 21.65 15.26 -14.25
CA THR A 59 20.55 15.45 -15.22
C THR A 59 19.25 15.89 -14.53
N GLN A 60 18.37 16.54 -15.30
CA GLN A 60 17.06 16.94 -14.78
C GLN A 60 16.16 15.74 -14.45
N THR A 61 16.26 14.66 -15.22
CA THR A 61 15.52 13.42 -14.98
C THR A 61 15.91 12.75 -13.67
N TRP A 62 17.21 12.67 -13.36
CA TRP A 62 17.65 12.19 -12.05
C TRP A 62 17.13 13.11 -10.92
N ARG A 63 17.19 14.43 -11.10
CA ARG A 63 16.68 15.39 -10.10
C ARG A 63 15.17 15.26 -9.84
N ARG A 64 14.36 14.97 -10.87
CA ARG A 64 12.91 14.71 -10.69
C ARG A 64 12.67 13.43 -9.92
N ASN A 65 13.33 12.34 -10.30
CA ASN A 65 13.18 11.03 -9.64
C ASN A 65 13.57 11.09 -8.16
N ASN A 66 14.60 11.88 -7.84
CA ASN A 66 15.12 12.03 -6.47
C ASN A 66 14.53 13.26 -5.73
N LYS A 67 13.46 13.86 -6.26
CA LYS A 67 12.75 14.99 -5.63
C LYS A 67 13.66 16.17 -5.24
N LYS A 68 14.73 16.39 -6.01
CA LYS A 68 15.67 17.52 -5.81
C LYS A 68 15.22 18.79 -6.54
N THR A 69 14.22 18.69 -7.42
CA THR A 69 13.61 19.87 -8.03
C THR A 69 12.73 20.54 -6.97
N LYS A 70 12.90 21.85 -6.75
CA LYS A 70 11.96 22.66 -5.98
C LYS A 70 10.63 22.68 -6.75
N VAL A 71 9.79 21.68 -6.49
CA VAL A 71 8.39 21.73 -6.88
C VAL A 71 7.75 22.54 -5.78
N GLU A 72 7.59 23.84 -6.00
CA GLU A 72 6.62 24.64 -5.24
C GLU A 72 5.37 23.81 -5.15
N ALA A 73 5.00 23.47 -3.92
CA ALA A 73 4.10 22.38 -3.57
C ALA A 73 2.95 22.34 -4.58
N THR A 74 3.06 21.50 -5.61
CA THR A 74 1.96 21.23 -6.52
C THR A 74 0.94 20.64 -5.59
N GLN A 75 -0.02 21.46 -5.21
CA GLN A 75 -0.92 21.21 -4.10
C GLN A 75 -1.33 19.76 -4.23
N ARG A 76 -1.06 18.92 -3.22
CA ARG A 76 -1.60 17.55 -3.22
C ARG A 76 -3.07 17.73 -3.53
N ARG A 77 -3.49 17.40 -4.77
CA ARG A 77 -4.83 17.73 -5.26
C ARG A 77 -5.75 17.02 -4.29
N ARG A 78 -6.31 17.77 -3.35
CA ARG A 78 -7.24 17.23 -2.36
C ARG A 78 -8.47 16.92 -3.18
N TYR A 79 -8.65 15.65 -3.51
CA TYR A 79 -9.87 15.18 -4.14
C TYR A 79 -11.00 15.45 -3.14
N LYS A 80 -11.74 16.54 -3.37
CA LYS A 80 -12.96 16.83 -2.63
C LYS A 80 -13.99 15.79 -3.08
N LYS A 81 -14.34 14.87 -2.20
CA LYS A 81 -15.47 13.97 -2.45
C LYS A 81 -16.74 14.82 -2.41
N THR A 82 -17.42 14.97 -3.53
CA THR A 82 -18.75 15.58 -3.56
C THR A 82 -19.74 14.60 -2.93
N ILE A 83 -20.22 14.91 -1.72
CA ILE A 83 -21.28 14.12 -1.07
C ILE A 83 -22.61 14.57 -1.67
N LYS A 84 -23.32 13.64 -2.32
CA LYS A 84 -24.67 13.90 -2.84
C LYS A 84 -25.66 13.94 -1.67
N VAL A 85 -26.30 15.08 -1.46
CA VAL A 85 -27.42 15.20 -0.51
C VAL A 85 -28.60 14.37 -1.02
N GLN A 86 -29.26 13.65 -0.12
CA GLN A 86 -30.43 12.83 -0.44
C GLN A 86 -31.62 13.76 -0.77
N LYS A 87 -32.32 13.49 -1.86
CA LYS A 87 -33.52 14.25 -2.30
C LYS A 87 -34.77 13.47 -1.92
N ALA A 88 -35.92 14.16 -1.88
CA ALA A 88 -37.22 13.52 -1.67
C ALA A 88 -37.48 12.49 -2.78
N VAL A 89 -38.19 11.42 -2.43
CA VAL A 89 -38.64 10.37 -3.35
C VAL A 89 -40.16 10.47 -3.41
N CYS A 90 -40.78 10.22 -4.57
CA CYS A 90 -42.23 10.38 -4.73
C CYS A 90 -42.99 9.66 -3.60
N GLY A 91 -43.81 10.41 -2.85
CA GLY A 91 -44.57 9.92 -1.69
C GLY A 91 -43.82 9.84 -0.34
N LEU A 92 -42.54 10.22 -0.26
CA LEU A 92 -41.75 10.23 0.97
C LEU A 92 -40.92 11.51 1.10
N SER A 93 -41.12 12.24 2.21
CA SER A 93 -40.33 13.44 2.51
C SER A 93 -38.89 13.10 2.88
N VAL A 94 -37.99 14.09 2.80
CA VAL A 94 -36.57 13.91 3.18
C VAL A 94 -36.44 13.59 4.67
N GLU A 95 -37.35 14.15 5.48
CA GLU A 95 -37.43 13.99 6.93
C GLU A 95 -37.83 12.57 7.31
N ASP A 96 -38.82 11.99 6.62
CA ASP A 96 -39.27 10.61 6.87
C ASP A 96 -38.17 9.58 6.56
N ILE A 97 -37.42 9.82 5.48
CA ILE A 97 -36.27 8.99 5.10
C ILE A 97 -35.16 9.09 6.17
N ARG A 98 -34.94 10.29 6.73
CA ARG A 98 -33.95 10.51 7.79
C ARG A 98 -34.37 9.82 9.09
N ASN A 99 -35.65 9.94 9.47
CA ASN A 99 -36.20 9.33 10.69
C ASN A 99 -36.15 7.80 10.61
N ARG A 100 -36.54 7.21 9.47
CA ARG A 100 -36.46 5.76 9.26
C ARG A 100 -35.01 5.25 9.30
N LYS A 101 -34.06 5.98 8.70
CA LYS A 101 -32.63 5.64 8.79
C LYS A 101 -32.09 5.73 10.22
N ALA A 102 -32.47 6.77 10.97
CA ALA A 102 -32.06 6.94 12.36
C ALA A 102 -32.60 5.80 13.25
N TYR A 103 -33.86 5.40 13.04
CA TYR A 103 -34.46 4.26 13.73
C TYR A 103 -33.69 2.96 13.48
N VAL A 104 -33.42 2.61 12.21
CA VAL A 104 -32.64 1.41 11.85
C VAL A 104 -31.23 1.46 12.46
N GLN A 105 -30.56 2.62 12.43
CA GLN A 105 -29.25 2.79 13.03
C GLN A 105 -29.26 2.58 14.56
N SER A 106 -30.32 3.03 15.24
CA SER A 106 -30.44 2.82 16.69
C SER A 106 -30.55 1.34 17.06
N ILE A 107 -31.25 0.56 16.24
CA ILE A 107 -31.39 -0.88 16.40
C ILE A 107 -30.05 -1.58 16.15
N GLU A 108 -29.38 -1.26 15.04
CA GLU A 108 -28.07 -1.82 14.74
C GLU A 108 -27.02 -1.49 15.80
N ALA A 109 -27.07 -0.29 16.39
CA ALA A 109 -26.16 0.11 17.46
C ALA A 109 -26.36 -0.75 18.72
N LYS A 110 -27.61 -1.09 19.05
CA LYS A 110 -27.95 -2.00 20.16
C LYS A 110 -27.45 -3.43 19.91
N PHE A 111 -27.56 -3.93 18.68
CA PHE A 111 -27.01 -5.25 18.35
C PHE A 111 -25.48 -5.26 18.39
N LYS A 112 -24.82 -4.26 17.80
CA LYS A 112 -23.36 -4.13 17.84
C LYS A 112 -22.80 -3.96 19.26
N SER A 113 -23.49 -3.26 20.15
CA SER A 113 -23.04 -3.14 21.54
C SER A 113 -23.12 -4.48 22.27
N ARG A 114 -24.20 -5.26 22.07
CA ARG A 114 -24.35 -6.63 22.58
C ARG A 114 -23.24 -7.56 22.08
N ASP A 115 -22.96 -7.54 20.77
CA ASP A 115 -21.90 -8.36 20.17
C ASP A 115 -20.51 -7.98 20.69
N ASN A 116 -20.22 -6.68 20.83
CA ASN A 116 -18.96 -6.20 21.39
C ASN A 116 -18.77 -6.57 22.87
N ILE A 117 -19.86 -6.59 23.65
CA ILE A 117 -19.83 -7.08 25.03
C ILE A 117 -19.48 -8.57 25.04
N GLY A 118 -20.12 -9.38 24.19
CA GLY A 118 -19.82 -10.81 24.05
C GLY A 118 -18.37 -11.11 23.65
N ILE A 119 -17.80 -10.32 22.74
CA ILE A 119 -16.39 -10.45 22.33
C ILE A 119 -15.44 -10.08 23.47
N LYS A 120 -15.74 -9.01 24.22
CA LYS A 120 -14.93 -8.57 25.35
C LYS A 120 -14.95 -9.61 26.48
N THR A 121 -16.12 -10.11 26.86
CA THR A 121 -16.27 -11.15 27.90
C THR A 121 -15.52 -12.42 27.52
N TYR A 122 -15.67 -12.90 26.27
CA TYR A 122 -14.91 -14.05 25.77
C TYR A 122 -13.40 -13.82 25.84
N SER A 123 -12.91 -12.65 25.41
CA SER A 123 -11.47 -12.32 25.45
C SER A 123 -10.90 -12.30 26.87
N HIS A 124 -11.68 -11.85 27.86
CA HIS A 124 -11.31 -11.83 29.27
C HIS A 124 -11.25 -13.26 29.84
N VAL A 125 -12.25 -14.08 29.55
CA VAL A 125 -12.29 -15.50 29.95
C VAL A 125 -11.12 -16.28 29.36
N VAL A 126 -10.76 -16.05 28.10
CA VAL A 126 -9.59 -16.70 27.46
C VAL A 126 -8.27 -16.26 28.11
N LYS A 127 -8.12 -14.97 28.45
CA LYS A 127 -6.93 -14.48 29.18
C LYS A 127 -6.83 -15.11 30.58
N LEU A 128 -7.94 -15.17 31.31
CA LEU A 128 -7.99 -15.81 32.63
C LEU A 128 -7.67 -17.31 32.54
N ARG A 129 -8.20 -18.03 31.53
CA ARG A 129 -7.86 -19.44 31.28
C ARG A 129 -6.36 -19.65 31.02
N LYS A 130 -5.72 -18.76 30.24
CA LYS A 130 -4.27 -18.80 29.99
C LYS A 130 -3.46 -18.54 31.27
N ALA A 131 -3.85 -17.55 32.07
CA ALA A 131 -3.19 -17.23 33.34
C ALA A 131 -3.29 -18.39 34.35
N LYS A 132 -4.48 -19.01 34.47
CA LYS A 132 -4.68 -20.21 35.29
C LYS A 132 -3.83 -21.39 34.81
N LYS A 133 -3.74 -21.62 33.49
CA LYS A 133 -2.92 -22.70 32.91
C LYS A 133 -1.43 -22.49 33.15
N ALA A 134 -0.94 -21.25 33.11
CA ALA A 134 0.44 -20.92 33.45
C ALA A 134 0.75 -21.15 34.94
N SER A 135 -0.17 -20.81 35.84
CA SER A 135 -0.01 -21.03 37.29
C SER A 135 0.04 -22.52 37.66
N VAL A 136 -0.80 -23.36 37.05
CA VAL A 136 -0.78 -24.82 37.29
C VAL A 136 0.57 -25.44 36.89
N TYR A 137 1.18 -24.98 35.79
CA TYR A 137 2.47 -25.50 35.33
C TYR A 137 3.63 -25.15 36.26
N ILE A 138 3.55 -24.00 36.95
CA ILE A 138 4.57 -23.55 37.91
C ILE A 138 4.51 -24.41 39.19
N TYR A 139 3.32 -24.68 39.72
CA TYR A 139 3.16 -25.48 40.95
C TYR A 139 3.54 -26.95 40.77
N THR A 140 3.30 -27.53 39.59
CA THR A 140 3.74 -28.90 39.28
C THR A 140 5.26 -28.99 39.13
N PHE A 141 5.93 -27.91 38.71
CA PHE A 141 7.37 -27.90 38.51
C PHE A 141 8.14 -27.74 39.84
N THR A 142 7.58 -27.00 40.81
CA THR A 142 8.20 -26.82 42.14
C THR A 142 8.06 -28.03 43.05
N LEU A 143 6.99 -28.83 42.91
CA LEU A 143 6.82 -30.04 43.72
C LEU A 143 7.81 -31.16 43.33
N SER A 144 8.33 -31.16 42.10
CA SER A 144 9.34 -32.13 41.66
C SER A 144 10.75 -31.82 42.16
N PHE A 145 11.00 -30.63 42.73
CA PHE A 145 12.34 -30.17 43.13
C PHE A 145 12.62 -30.23 44.64
N LEU A 146 11.63 -30.61 45.47
CA LEU A 146 11.74 -30.59 46.94
C LEU A 146 12.09 -31.93 47.58
N ASN A 147 12.62 -32.88 46.81
CA ASN A 147 13.19 -34.12 47.33
C ASN A 147 14.57 -34.35 46.69
N ASN A 148 15.61 -33.69 47.19
CA ASN A 148 16.94 -34.27 47.48
C ASN A 148 18.01 -33.20 47.78
N ASP A 149 18.77 -33.46 48.83
CA ASP A 149 19.97 -32.71 49.23
C ASP A 149 21.13 -32.88 48.23
N LYS A 150 21.70 -31.75 47.79
CA LYS A 150 23.15 -31.44 47.63
C LYS A 150 23.45 -30.50 46.43
N CYS A 151 24.10 -29.39 46.78
CA CYS A 151 25.08 -28.56 46.06
C CYS A 151 24.86 -28.10 44.59
N PHE A 152 24.58 -26.79 44.50
CA PHE A 152 25.26 -25.73 43.73
C PHE A 152 25.82 -25.99 42.30
N ILE A 153 25.34 -25.14 41.39
CA ILE A 153 25.88 -24.73 40.08
C ILE A 153 25.49 -25.60 38.88
N CYS A 154 24.28 -25.33 38.37
CA CYS A 154 24.02 -25.14 36.95
C CYS A 154 22.86 -24.14 36.81
N PHE A 155 23.18 -22.85 36.79
CA PHE A 155 22.20 -21.80 36.48
C PHE A 155 22.28 -21.49 34.99
N PHE A 156 21.56 -22.26 34.19
CA PHE A 156 21.19 -21.85 32.86
C PHE A 156 19.77 -22.32 32.53
N ILE A 157 19.01 -21.38 31.97
CA ILE A 157 17.76 -21.52 31.19
C ILE A 157 16.45 -21.09 31.89
N LEU A 158 15.93 -19.99 31.33
CA LEU A 158 14.58 -19.41 31.36
C LEU A 158 14.22 -18.48 32.52
N ASN A 159 14.81 -17.28 32.51
CA ASN A 159 13.99 -16.08 32.59
C ASN A 159 14.76 -14.89 32.03
N ASP A 160 14.27 -14.28 30.95
CA ASP A 160 14.45 -12.85 30.67
C ASP A 160 13.74 -12.45 29.37
N ASN A 161 12.44 -12.18 29.49
CA ASN A 161 11.72 -11.32 28.55
C ASN A 161 11.22 -10.08 29.30
N SER A 162 12.17 -9.31 29.83
CA SER A 162 11.90 -7.94 30.32
C SER A 162 13.02 -6.98 29.92
N ARG A 163 13.19 -6.76 28.61
CA ARG A 163 13.84 -5.55 28.10
C ARG A 163 13.05 -5.00 26.92
N PHE A 164 12.33 -3.91 27.19
CA PHE A 164 12.07 -2.73 26.36
C PHE A 164 10.78 -2.04 26.85
N ALA A 165 10.83 -1.51 28.07
CA ALA A 165 9.95 -0.43 28.51
C ALA A 165 10.77 0.87 28.43
N GLY A 166 10.56 1.64 27.37
CA GLY A 166 11.25 2.90 27.16
C GLY A 166 10.85 3.57 25.85
N LYS A 167 9.83 4.43 25.94
CA LYS A 167 9.49 5.53 25.00
C LYS A 167 9.24 5.17 23.53
N GLU A 168 7.96 5.02 23.16
CA GLU A 168 7.42 5.67 21.94
C GLU A 168 5.87 5.69 22.00
N LYS A 169 5.34 6.56 22.85
CA LYS A 169 4.00 7.14 22.60
C LYS A 169 4.26 8.24 21.57
N ASP A 170 3.81 8.04 20.32
CA ASP A 170 3.02 9.02 19.54
C ASP A 170 2.93 8.77 18.02
N ASP A 171 3.72 7.88 17.41
CA ASP A 171 3.71 7.79 15.93
C ASP A 171 2.82 6.70 15.28
N LYS A 172 2.18 5.82 16.07
CA LYS A 172 1.40 4.71 15.49
C LYS A 172 0.01 5.09 14.95
N LYS A 173 -0.40 6.35 15.05
CA LYS A 173 -1.70 6.83 14.55
C LYS A 173 -1.68 7.32 13.09
N LYS A 174 -0.53 7.37 12.42
CA LYS A 174 -0.44 7.94 11.05
C LYS A 174 -0.24 6.93 9.91
N GLY A 175 0.02 5.65 10.21
CA GLY A 175 0.33 4.63 9.18
C GLY A 175 -0.84 3.73 8.74
N LYS A 176 -2.02 3.79 9.38
CA LYS A 176 -3.15 2.91 9.05
C LYS A 176 -4.11 3.49 8.00
N ASP A 177 -4.08 4.80 7.74
CA ASP A 177 -5.02 5.44 6.82
C ASP A 177 -4.56 5.46 5.35
N ASP A 178 -3.26 5.24 5.07
CA ASP A 178 -2.73 5.25 3.70
C ASP A 178 -2.80 3.87 3.01
N LYS A 179 -2.92 2.77 3.77
CA LYS A 179 -3.04 1.42 3.16
C LYS A 179 -4.44 1.12 2.60
N LYS A 180 -5.43 1.97 2.87
CA LYS A 180 -6.83 1.77 2.42
C LYS A 180 -7.20 2.54 1.14
N LYS A 181 -6.24 3.16 0.44
CA LYS A 181 -6.52 3.95 -0.78
C LYS A 181 -5.84 3.47 -2.07
N ASN A 182 -5.16 2.33 -2.07
CA ASN A 182 -4.74 1.67 -3.31
C ASN A 182 -4.86 0.15 -3.18
N VAL A 183 -6.10 -0.34 -3.18
CA VAL A 183 -6.41 -1.71 -3.58
C VAL A 183 -7.60 -1.63 -4.54
N ALA A 184 -7.30 -1.49 -5.83
CA ALA A 184 -8.22 -1.92 -6.87
C ALA A 184 -8.48 -3.44 -6.71
N PRO A 185 -9.65 -3.97 -7.09
CA PRO A 185 -10.07 -5.30 -6.66
C PRO A 185 -9.24 -6.39 -7.33
N VAL A 186 -8.38 -7.05 -6.54
CA VAL A 186 -7.61 -8.25 -6.91
C VAL A 186 -8.45 -9.53 -6.74
N GLN A 187 -9.77 -9.42 -6.53
CA GLN A 187 -10.66 -10.59 -6.46
C GLN A 187 -11.19 -11.04 -7.83
N GLN A 188 -11.53 -10.14 -8.76
CA GLN A 188 -12.15 -10.54 -10.05
C GLN A 188 -11.22 -11.32 -10.99
N LYS A 189 -9.89 -11.15 -10.90
CA LYS A 189 -8.93 -11.89 -11.76
C LYS A 189 -8.65 -13.33 -11.29
N LYS A 190 -8.85 -13.64 -10.00
CA LYS A 190 -8.57 -14.98 -9.46
C LYS A 190 -9.68 -15.99 -9.74
N GLU A 191 -10.92 -15.52 -9.90
CA GLU A 191 -12.06 -16.36 -10.27
C GLU A 191 -12.05 -16.68 -11.78
N PHE A 192 -11.68 -15.71 -12.63
CA PHE A 192 -11.62 -15.90 -14.09
C PHE A 192 -10.55 -16.91 -14.54
N THR A 193 -9.43 -16.99 -13.80
CA THR A 193 -8.32 -17.91 -14.10
C THR A 193 -8.58 -19.35 -13.68
N LYS A 194 -9.39 -19.58 -12.63
CA LYS A 194 -9.82 -20.93 -12.22
C LYS A 194 -10.88 -21.49 -13.16
N GLY A 195 -11.84 -20.66 -13.60
CA GLY A 195 -12.86 -21.07 -14.58
C GLY A 195 -12.27 -21.49 -15.92
N ASN A 196 -11.29 -20.73 -16.45
CA ASN A 196 -10.63 -21.06 -17.72
C ASN A 196 -9.78 -22.34 -17.67
N LYS A 197 -9.18 -22.67 -16.52
CA LYS A 197 -8.45 -23.94 -16.37
C LYS A 197 -9.37 -25.16 -16.41
N LEU A 198 -10.53 -25.10 -15.76
CA LEU A 198 -11.52 -26.17 -15.79
C LEU A 198 -12.14 -26.35 -17.18
N LEU A 199 -12.43 -25.25 -17.87
CA LEU A 199 -12.97 -25.27 -19.23
C LEU A 199 -11.99 -25.90 -20.24
N ASN A 200 -10.69 -25.61 -20.12
CA ASN A 200 -9.65 -26.19 -20.99
C ASN A 200 -9.40 -27.68 -20.70
N LEU A 201 -9.52 -28.11 -19.45
CA LEU A 201 -9.40 -29.52 -19.08
C LEU A 201 -10.60 -30.34 -19.59
N ALA A 202 -11.81 -29.78 -19.53
CA ALA A 202 -13.03 -30.38 -20.08
C ALA A 202 -12.97 -30.51 -21.61
N LYS A 203 -12.49 -29.47 -22.31
CA LYS A 203 -12.31 -29.49 -23.77
C LYS A 203 -11.29 -30.53 -24.22
N ASN A 204 -10.17 -30.67 -23.50
CA ASN A 204 -9.16 -31.70 -23.80
C ASN A 204 -9.68 -33.12 -23.52
N LYS A 205 -10.52 -33.30 -22.50
CA LYS A 205 -11.15 -34.60 -22.19
C LYS A 205 -12.16 -34.99 -23.28
N MET A 206 -12.98 -34.06 -23.74
CA MET A 206 -13.93 -34.26 -24.85
C MET A 206 -13.21 -34.59 -26.17
N HIS A 207 -12.17 -33.83 -26.52
CA HIS A 207 -11.40 -34.05 -27.75
C HIS A 207 -10.65 -35.40 -27.76
N LYS A 208 -10.30 -35.94 -26.58
CA LYS A 208 -9.69 -37.27 -26.44
C LYS A 208 -10.71 -38.41 -26.55
N MET A 209 -11.98 -38.14 -26.24
CA MET A 209 -13.08 -39.10 -26.42
C MET A 209 -13.59 -39.15 -27.86
N MET A 210 -13.49 -38.05 -28.62
CA MET A 210 -13.92 -38.00 -30.04
C MET A 210 -12.85 -38.48 -31.05
N LYS A 211 -11.66 -38.90 -30.57
CA LYS A 211 -10.57 -39.45 -31.41
C LYS A 211 -10.36 -40.97 -31.23
N LYS A 212 -11.30 -41.64 -30.55
CA LYS A 212 -11.51 -43.09 -30.61
C LYS A 212 -12.76 -43.33 -31.46
#